data_AF-A0A5U0QWK2-F1
#
_entry.id   AF-A0A5U0QWK2-F1
#
_cell.length_a   1.000
_cell.length_b   1.000
_cell.length_c   1.000
_cell.angle_alpha   90.00
_cell.angle_beta   90.00
_cell.angle_gamma   90.00
#
_symmetry.space_group_name_H-M   'P 1'
#
loop_
_entity.id
_entity.type
_entity.pdbx_description
1 polymer ?
#
loop_
_entity_poly.entity_id
_entity_poly.type
_entity_poly.pdbx_seq_one_letter_code
_entity_poly.pdbx_strand_id
1 'polypeptide(L)'
;QVYSKFLDAVNFSNGNPEADPEQEVVARYNVEQLSELDASTATLILASPAETDGSVVPGRTMLADSCPWDYRDENCGYAGPPVADEFDKPTPDPKKDKCSKCMTGCRLRNNLQRAGFFASINKLS
;
A
#
# COMPACT_ATOMS: atom_id res chain seq x y z
N GLN A 1 10.29 -8.60 10.71
CA GLN A 1 11.44 -9.32 11.30
C GLN A 1 12.66 -8.43 11.15
N VAL A 2 13.40 -8.12 12.22
CA VAL A 2 14.61 -7.27 12.21
C VAL A 2 15.84 -8.16 12.27
N TYR A 3 16.88 -7.86 11.48
CA TYR A 3 18.13 -8.64 11.49
C TYR A 3 18.91 -8.38 12.79
N SER A 4 19.53 -9.42 13.34
CA SER A 4 20.27 -9.37 14.61
C SER A 4 21.37 -8.30 14.64
N LYS A 5 22.00 -8.02 13.51
CA LYS A 5 23.06 -7.00 13.40
C LYS A 5 22.61 -5.60 13.78
N PHE A 6 21.31 -5.29 13.63
CA PHE A 6 20.73 -3.98 13.94
C PHE A 6 20.18 -3.88 15.38
N LEU A 7 20.38 -4.91 16.21
CA LEU A 7 19.93 -4.90 17.60
C LEU A 7 21.05 -4.40 18.50
N ASP A 8 20.71 -3.59 19.50
CA ASP A 8 21.69 -3.05 20.44
C ASP A 8 22.47 -4.15 21.17
N ALA A 9 23.73 -3.87 21.47
CA ALA A 9 24.62 -4.81 22.15
C ALA A 9 24.07 -5.30 23.50
N VAL A 10 23.27 -4.49 24.20
CA VAL A 10 22.64 -4.85 25.48
C VAL A 10 21.66 -6.03 25.38
N ASN A 11 21.18 -6.34 24.17
CA ASN A 11 20.27 -7.46 23.92
C ASN A 11 21.00 -8.82 23.89
N PHE A 12 22.34 -8.85 23.94
CA PHE A 12 23.15 -10.06 23.84
C PHE A 12 24.14 -10.19 25.00
N SER A 13 24.30 -11.41 25.54
CA SER A 13 25.20 -11.68 26.67
C SER A 13 26.68 -11.33 26.40
N ASN A 14 27.10 -11.38 25.14
CA ASN A 14 28.46 -11.06 24.70
C ASN A 14 28.53 -9.74 23.91
N GLY A 15 27.46 -8.95 23.93
CA GLY A 15 27.31 -7.79 23.06
C GLY A 15 26.98 -8.17 21.62
N ASN A 16 26.79 -7.13 20.79
CA ASN A 16 26.68 -7.25 19.34
C ASN A 16 27.81 -6.42 18.71
N PRO A 17 28.85 -7.04 18.11
CA PRO A 17 29.97 -6.33 17.49
C PRO A 17 29.57 -5.58 16.22
N GLU A 18 28.43 -5.90 15.63
CA GLU A 18 27.87 -5.22 14.45
C GLU A 18 26.86 -4.13 14.82
N ALA A 19 26.60 -3.90 16.12
CA ALA A 19 25.70 -2.84 16.56
C ALA A 19 26.30 -1.47 16.20
N ASP A 20 25.52 -0.69 15.45
CA ASP A 20 25.87 0.66 15.04
C ASP A 20 24.87 1.63 15.70
N PRO A 21 25.31 2.49 16.65
CA PRO A 21 24.42 3.42 17.35
C PRO A 21 23.82 4.50 16.44
N GLU A 22 24.34 4.68 15.23
CA GLU A 22 23.75 5.60 14.23
C GLU A 22 22.65 4.92 13.39
N GLN A 23 22.52 3.59 13.45
CA GLN A 23 21.51 2.83 12.71
C GLN A 23 20.28 2.58 13.57
N GLU A 24 19.35 3.53 13.53
CA GLU A 24 18.04 3.41 14.16
C GLU A 24 16.88 3.46 13.16
N VAL A 25 15.76 2.85 13.55
CA VAL A 25 14.46 3.05 12.87
C VAL A 25 13.58 3.85 13.80
N VAL A 26 13.38 5.13 13.49
CA VAL A 26 12.49 6.00 14.26
C VAL A 26 11.04 5.71 13.89
N ALA A 27 10.30 5.05 14.78
CA ALA A 27 8.87 4.90 14.67
C ALA A 27 8.14 6.09 15.32
N ARG A 28 7.15 6.64 14.63
CA ARG A 28 6.27 7.70 15.15
C ARG A 28 4.88 7.13 15.30
N TYR A 29 4.20 7.48 16.38
CA TYR A 29 2.83 7.07 16.65
C TYR A 29 2.01 8.25 17.17
N ASN A 30 0.73 8.23 16.84
CA ASN A 30 -0.26 9.11 17.46
C ASN A 30 -1.01 8.32 18.55
N VAL A 31 -1.30 8.98 19.67
CA VAL A 31 -2.18 8.39 20.69
C VAL A 31 -3.59 8.39 20.14
N GLU A 32 -4.15 7.20 19.92
CA GLU A 32 -5.48 7.05 19.36
C GLU A 32 -6.53 6.98 20.47
N GLN A 33 -6.29 6.17 21.49
CA GLN A 33 -7.26 5.94 22.55
C GLN A 33 -6.60 5.58 23.88
N LEU A 34 -7.20 6.06 24.97
CA LEU A 34 -6.95 5.53 26.31
C LEU A 34 -7.77 4.26 26.51
N SER A 35 -7.10 3.12 26.62
CA SER A 35 -7.76 1.83 26.80
C SER A 35 -8.12 1.59 28.26
N GLU A 36 -7.18 1.85 29.16
CA GLU A 36 -7.32 1.59 30.59
C GLU A 36 -6.65 2.70 31.40
N LEU A 37 -7.24 3.04 32.53
CA LEU A 37 -6.71 4.04 33.45
C LEU A 37 -7.01 3.64 34.89
N ASP A 38 -5.94 3.44 35.65
CA ASP A 38 -5.96 3.21 37.09
C ASP A 38 -5.28 4.36 37.83
N ALA A 39 -5.35 4.34 39.16
CA ALA A 39 -4.73 5.37 40.01
C ALA A 39 -3.20 5.48 39.86
N SER A 40 -2.54 4.46 39.27
CA SER A 40 -1.08 4.41 39.09
C SER A 40 -0.61 4.32 37.64
N THR A 41 -1.44 3.86 36.70
CA THR A 41 -1.01 3.53 35.33
C THR A 41 -2.08 3.86 34.30
N ALA A 42 -1.64 4.22 33.08
CA ALA A 42 -2.50 4.44 31.93
C ALA A 42 -2.00 3.58 30.75
N THR A 43 -2.91 2.88 30.09
CA THR A 43 -2.62 2.06 28.90
C THR A 43 -3.21 2.73 27.67
N LEU A 44 -2.38 2.99 26.66
CA LEU A 44 -2.74 3.71 25.45
C LEU A 44 -2.68 2.80 24.22
N ILE A 45 -3.66 2.94 23.34
CA ILE A 45 -3.63 2.41 21.99
C ILE A 45 -2.99 3.47 21.10
N LEU A 46 -1.99 3.05 20.34
CA LEU A 46 -1.19 3.89 19.45
C LEU A 46 -1.50 3.54 18.01
N ALA A 47 -1.72 4.56 17.17
CA ALA A 47 -1.88 4.41 15.73
C ALA A 47 -0.62 4.90 15.00
N SER A 48 -0.20 4.18 13.96
CA SER A 48 0.80 4.70 13.04
C SER A 48 0.20 5.88 12.25
N PRO A 49 0.93 7.00 12.07
CA PRO A 49 0.46 8.10 11.23
C PRO A 49 0.27 7.69 9.76
N ALA A 50 0.83 6.55 9.34
CA ALA A 50 0.63 5.96 8.02
C ALA A 50 -0.52 4.95 7.97
N GLU A 51 -1.12 4.58 9.10
CA GLU A 51 -2.35 3.80 9.13
C GLU A 51 -3.52 4.69 8.75
N THR A 52 -3.81 4.73 7.45
CA THR A 52 -5.00 5.34 6.86
C THR A 52 -6.12 4.31 6.65
N ASP A 53 -6.36 3.42 7.61
CA ASP A 53 -7.53 2.55 7.52
C ASP A 53 -8.79 3.40 7.74
N GLY A 54 -9.68 3.44 6.74
CA GLY A 54 -10.89 4.29 6.76
C GLY A 54 -10.71 5.78 6.48
N SER A 55 -9.50 6.28 6.21
CA SER A 55 -9.30 7.71 5.89
C SER A 55 -9.76 8.07 4.47
N VAL A 56 -10.74 8.96 4.36
CA VAL A 56 -11.24 9.48 3.08
C VAL A 56 -10.52 10.79 2.74
N VAL A 57 -9.43 10.70 1.96
CA VAL A 57 -8.68 11.87 1.47
C VAL A 57 -8.21 11.65 0.02
N PRO A 58 -8.63 12.43 -0.99
CA PRO A 58 -9.89 13.15 -1.19
C PRO A 58 -10.91 12.28 -1.95
N GLY A 59 -12.10 12.06 -1.39
CA GLY A 59 -13.30 11.58 -2.10
C GLY A 59 -13.24 10.22 -2.83
N ARG A 60 -12.17 9.43 -2.68
CA ARG A 60 -12.00 8.14 -3.35
C ARG A 60 -11.50 7.06 -2.41
N THR A 61 -12.09 5.87 -2.49
CA THR A 61 -11.59 4.68 -1.81
C THR A 61 -10.23 4.30 -2.39
N MET A 62 -9.22 4.15 -1.54
CA MET A 62 -7.90 3.67 -1.95
C MET A 62 -7.96 2.16 -2.13
N LEU A 63 -7.86 1.68 -3.38
CA LEU A 63 -7.82 0.26 -3.72
C LEU A 63 -6.42 -0.11 -4.19
N ALA A 64 -5.87 -1.19 -3.63
CA ALA A 64 -4.49 -1.62 -3.90
C ALA A 64 -4.35 -2.31 -5.27
N ASP A 65 -5.35 -3.11 -5.64
CA ASP A 65 -5.31 -4.05 -6.75
C ASP A 65 -6.33 -3.76 -7.85
N SER A 66 -7.31 -2.88 -7.59
CA SER A 66 -8.38 -2.55 -8.52
C SER A 66 -8.40 -1.06 -8.88
N CYS A 67 -8.39 -0.77 -10.17
CA CYS A 67 -8.54 0.58 -10.72
C CYS A 67 -10.02 1.02 -10.70
N PRO A 68 -10.37 2.17 -10.09
CA PRO A 68 -11.75 2.65 -10.08
C PRO A 68 -12.18 3.31 -11.41
N TRP A 69 -11.23 3.73 -12.27
CA TRP A 69 -11.54 4.50 -13.48
C TRP A 69 -12.34 3.70 -14.49
N ASP A 70 -13.35 4.32 -15.09
CA ASP A 70 -14.06 3.73 -16.21
C ASP A 70 -13.12 3.54 -17.40
N TYR A 71 -13.27 2.41 -18.08
CA TYR A 71 -12.35 2.07 -19.15
C TYR A 71 -12.49 3.08 -20.30
N ARG A 72 -11.38 3.76 -20.63
CA ARG A 72 -11.31 4.81 -21.67
C ARG A 72 -12.03 6.12 -21.30
N ASP A 73 -12.37 6.35 -20.03
CA ASP A 73 -12.83 7.66 -19.57
C ASP A 73 -11.69 8.69 -19.53
N GLU A 74 -12.01 9.92 -19.13
CA GLU A 74 -11.02 11.01 -19.01
C GLU A 74 -9.93 10.72 -17.97
N ASN A 75 -10.25 9.97 -16.91
CA ASN A 75 -9.31 9.64 -15.83
C ASN A 75 -8.31 8.56 -16.27
N CYS A 76 -8.82 7.46 -16.82
CA CYS A 76 -8.08 6.36 -17.44
C CYS A 76 -7.23 6.86 -18.60
N GLY A 77 -7.83 7.65 -19.49
CA GLY A 77 -7.16 8.29 -20.62
C GLY A 77 -6.62 7.34 -21.69
N TYR A 78 -7.00 6.06 -21.65
CA TYR A 78 -6.57 5.09 -22.66
C TYR A 78 -7.38 5.27 -23.95
N ALA A 79 -6.75 5.84 -24.97
CA ALA A 79 -7.34 6.03 -26.31
C ALA A 79 -6.75 5.09 -27.38
N GLY A 80 -6.00 4.06 -26.98
CA GLY A 80 -5.31 3.14 -27.90
C GLY A 80 -6.24 2.10 -28.56
N PRO A 81 -5.69 1.20 -29.41
CA PRO A 81 -6.46 0.13 -30.04
C PRO A 81 -7.03 -0.88 -29.03
N PRO A 82 -7.91 -1.80 -29.44
CA PRO A 82 -8.29 -2.93 -28.59
C PRO A 82 -7.07 -3.81 -28.26
N VAL A 83 -7.00 -4.30 -27.02
CA VAL A 83 -5.84 -5.08 -26.54
C VAL A 83 -6.26 -6.42 -25.97
N ALA A 84 -7.18 -6.42 -25.00
CA ALA A 84 -7.53 -7.63 -24.24
C ALA A 84 -8.95 -7.58 -23.67
N ASP A 85 -9.53 -8.73 -23.38
CA ASP A 85 -10.82 -8.86 -22.68
C ASP A 85 -10.70 -8.65 -21.17
N GLU A 86 -11.82 -8.82 -20.45
CA GLU A 86 -11.91 -8.64 -18.99
C GLU A 86 -11.03 -9.61 -18.19
N PHE A 87 -10.56 -10.69 -18.82
CA PHE A 87 -9.66 -11.69 -18.23
C PHE A 87 -8.22 -11.55 -18.73
N ASP A 88 -7.85 -10.40 -19.29
CA ASP A 88 -6.54 -10.13 -19.89
C ASP A 88 -6.17 -11.06 -21.07
N LYS A 89 -7.17 -11.67 -21.74
CA LYS A 89 -6.91 -12.45 -22.95
C LYS A 89 -6.85 -11.53 -24.17
N PRO A 90 -5.78 -11.59 -24.99
CA PRO A 90 -5.65 -10.72 -26.15
C PRO A 90 -6.85 -10.83 -27.10
N THR A 91 -7.39 -9.68 -27.52
CA THR A 91 -8.50 -9.63 -28.48
C THR A 91 -8.33 -8.45 -29.43
N PRO A 92 -8.45 -8.67 -30.75
CA PRO A 92 -8.50 -7.59 -31.72
C PRO A 92 -9.91 -7.00 -31.89
N ASP A 93 -10.94 -7.65 -31.32
CA ASP A 93 -12.34 -7.23 -31.46
C ASP A 93 -12.66 -6.09 -30.48
N PRO A 94 -13.00 -4.87 -30.98
CA PRO A 94 -13.34 -3.73 -30.13
C PRO A 94 -14.52 -3.97 -29.19
N LYS A 95 -15.46 -4.87 -29.54
CA LYS A 95 -16.62 -5.18 -28.70
C LYS A 95 -16.27 -6.05 -27.51
N LYS A 96 -15.16 -6.79 -27.61
CA LYS A 96 -14.66 -7.69 -26.56
C LYS A 96 -13.53 -7.06 -25.74
N ASP A 97 -12.94 -5.98 -26.23
CA ASP A 97 -11.91 -5.22 -25.50
C ASP A 97 -12.51 -4.61 -24.23
N LYS A 98 -12.09 -5.15 -23.09
CA LYS A 98 -12.51 -4.71 -21.77
C LYS A 98 -11.28 -4.63 -20.87
N CYS A 99 -11.27 -3.65 -19.98
CA CYS A 99 -10.23 -3.56 -18.97
C CYS A 99 -10.50 -4.56 -17.84
N SER A 100 -9.49 -5.33 -17.46
CA SER A 100 -9.52 -6.19 -16.26
C SER A 100 -9.50 -5.39 -14.95
N LYS A 101 -9.27 -4.07 -15.00
CA LYS A 101 -9.09 -3.15 -13.87
C LYS A 101 -7.88 -3.46 -12.97
N CYS A 102 -7.15 -4.54 -13.24
CA CYS A 102 -5.92 -4.91 -12.55
C CYS A 102 -4.68 -4.24 -13.16
N MET A 103 -3.56 -4.27 -12.42
CA MET A 103 -2.27 -3.78 -12.89
C MET A 103 -1.81 -4.44 -14.20
N THR A 104 -2.14 -5.71 -14.40
CA THR A 104 -1.90 -6.45 -15.65
C THR A 104 -2.60 -5.80 -16.85
N GLY A 105 -3.87 -5.44 -16.72
CA GLY A 105 -4.65 -4.77 -17.77
C GLY A 105 -4.07 -3.41 -18.20
N CYS A 106 -3.60 -2.61 -17.23
CA CYS A 106 -2.91 -1.35 -17.53
C CYS A 106 -1.54 -1.57 -18.16
N ARG A 107 -0.81 -2.63 -17.77
CA ARG A 107 0.50 -2.98 -18.36
C ARG A 107 0.38 -3.40 -19.82
N LEU A 108 -0.60 -4.24 -20.15
CA LEU A 108 -0.89 -4.64 -21.54
C LEU A 108 -1.16 -3.43 -22.44
N ARG A 109 -1.72 -2.37 -21.87
CA ARG A 109 -2.11 -1.13 -22.55
C ARG A 109 -1.06 -0.03 -22.46
N ASN A 110 0.10 -0.31 -21.85
CA ASN A 110 1.14 0.68 -21.55
C ASN A 110 0.61 1.95 -20.85
N ASN A 111 -0.37 1.78 -19.96
CA ASN A 111 -1.11 2.87 -19.30
C ASN A 111 -0.99 2.82 -17.76
N LEU A 112 0.12 2.30 -17.24
CA LEU A 112 0.36 2.19 -15.79
C LEU A 112 0.43 3.56 -15.11
N GLN A 113 0.94 4.58 -15.79
CA GLN A 113 1.08 5.94 -15.24
C GLN A 113 -0.26 6.62 -14.92
N ARG A 114 -1.35 6.18 -15.58
CA ARG A 114 -2.71 6.70 -15.36
C ARG A 114 -3.60 5.72 -14.59
N ALA A 115 -3.01 4.65 -14.05
CA ALA A 115 -3.74 3.70 -13.23
C ALA A 115 -4.26 4.38 -11.96
N GLY A 116 -5.51 4.08 -11.59
CA GLY A 116 -6.16 4.64 -10.40
C GLY A 116 -5.95 3.83 -9.12
N PHE A 117 -5.25 2.69 -9.19
CA PHE A 117 -4.90 1.90 -8.02
C PHE A 117 -3.67 2.47 -7.32
N PHE A 118 -3.59 2.21 -6.02
CA PHE A 118 -2.50 2.68 -5.17
C PHE A 118 -1.56 1.50 -4.88
N ALA A 119 -0.51 1.37 -5.69
CA ALA A 119 0.42 0.24 -5.59
C ALA A 119 1.15 0.12 -4.22
N SER A 120 1.14 1.20 -3.42
CA SER A 120 1.85 1.30 -2.14
C SER A 120 1.00 1.03 -0.90
N ILE A 121 -0.33 0.89 -1.03
CA ILE A 121 -1.15 0.40 0.09
C ILE A 121 -1.04 -1.13 0.10
N ASN A 122 -0.27 -1.64 1.05
CA ASN A 122 0.03 -3.06 1.15
C ASN A 122 -1.24 -3.91 1.20
N LYS A 123 -1.20 -5.07 0.54
CA LYS A 123 -1.93 -6.24 1.03
C LYS A 123 -1.34 -6.58 2.38
N LEU A 124 -2.08 -6.35 3.47
CA LEU A 124 -1.82 -7.00 4.75
C LEU A 124 -1.61 -8.50 4.44
N SER A 125 -0.36 -8.93 4.50
CA SER A 125 0.07 -10.33 4.37
C SER A 125 0.59 -10.79 5.73
#